data_AF-A0A7L4FQX1-F1
#
_entry.id   AF-A0A7L4FQX1-F1
#
_cell.length_a   1.000
_cell.length_b   1.000
_cell.length_c   1.000
_cell.angle_alpha   90.00
_cell.angle_beta   90.00
_cell.angle_gamma   90.00
#
_symmetry.space_group_name_H-M   'P 1'
#
loop_
_entity.id
_entity.type
_entity.pdbx_description
1 polymer ?
#
loop_
_entity_poly.entity_id
_entity_poly.type
_entity_poly.pdbx_seq_one_letter_code
_entity_poly.pdbx_strand_id
1 'polypeptide(L)'
;SDGSIRLHQMTSEHPLLQWNGSTNGRPVIALQWALTRPAVFFVLDASSNIYIWDLLENDLLPVAKQTIPLENVVTMTLLGEPEKTNGLLGLVLAKASGEIDIQFVKKKWALP
;
A
#
# COMPACT_ATOMS: atom_id res chain seq x y z
N SER A 1 15.81 -1.95 -0.14
CA SER A 1 16.63 -1.07 0.75
C SER A 1 16.69 0.38 0.25
N ASP A 2 16.44 0.64 -1.03
CA ASP A 2 16.48 1.96 -1.69
C ASP A 2 15.08 2.58 -1.92
N GLY A 3 14.02 1.93 -1.46
CA GLY A 3 12.65 2.41 -1.65
C GLY A 3 12.09 2.21 -3.06
N SER A 4 12.75 1.42 -3.91
CA SER A 4 12.28 1.13 -5.26
C SER A 4 11.23 0.02 -5.26
N ILE A 5 10.21 0.15 -6.13
CA ILE A 5 9.16 -0.84 -6.35
C ILE A 5 9.19 -1.27 -7.81
N ARG A 6 8.91 -2.55 -8.07
CA ARG A 6 8.83 -3.10 -9.43
C ARG A 6 7.56 -3.90 -9.61
N LEU A 7 6.93 -3.73 -10.76
CA LEU A 7 5.84 -4.58 -11.22
C LEU A 7 6.39 -5.55 -12.24
N HIS A 8 6.28 -6.85 -11.95
CA HIS A 8 6.71 -7.91 -12.85
C HIS A 8 5.51 -8.67 -13.40
N GLN A 9 5.55 -8.97 -14.69
CA GLN A 9 4.71 -10.01 -15.26
C GLN A 9 5.42 -11.34 -15.11
N MET A 10 4.71 -12.39 -14.69
CA MET A 10 5.31 -13.70 -14.42
C MET A 10 6.02 -14.34 -15.63
N THR A 11 5.65 -13.94 -16.85
CA THR A 11 6.23 -14.47 -18.10
C THR A 11 7.35 -13.58 -18.67
N SER A 12 7.78 -12.55 -17.95
CA SER A 12 8.80 -11.59 -18.40
C SER A 12 9.95 -11.55 -17.40
N GLU A 13 11.18 -11.62 -17.89
CA GLU A 13 12.37 -11.45 -17.06
C GLU A 13 12.58 -9.98 -16.63
N HIS A 14 12.08 -9.04 -17.43
CA HIS A 14 12.17 -7.61 -17.16
C HIS A 14 10.91 -7.08 -16.48
N PRO A 15 11.03 -6.10 -15.56
CA PRO A 15 9.88 -5.45 -14.96
C PRO A 15 9.06 -4.72 -16.03
N LEU A 16 7.74 -4.78 -15.90
CA LEU A 16 6.83 -3.96 -16.69
C LEU A 16 6.99 -2.48 -16.33
N LEU A 17 7.06 -2.20 -15.03
CA LEU A 17 7.23 -0.86 -14.47
C LEU A 17 8.20 -0.91 -13.29
N GLN A 18 8.95 0.17 -13.12
CA GLN A 18 9.86 0.35 -12.00
C GLN A 18 9.78 1.79 -11.49
N TRP A 19 9.44 1.92 -10.21
CA TRP A 19 9.36 3.20 -9.50
C TRP A 19 10.57 3.34 -8.59
N ASN A 20 11.56 4.09 -9.04
CA ASN A 20 12.80 4.29 -8.30
C ASN A 20 12.59 5.25 -7.12
N GLY A 21 13.04 4.87 -5.93
CA GLY A 21 12.95 5.74 -4.75
C GLY A 21 11.52 6.19 -4.40
N SER A 22 10.53 5.37 -4.72
CA SER A 22 9.09 5.65 -4.57
C SER A 22 8.67 6.09 -3.16
N THR A 23 9.43 5.70 -2.15
CA THR A 23 9.28 6.05 -0.73
C THR A 23 10.32 7.09 -0.28
N ASN A 24 10.75 7.97 -1.18
CA ASN A 24 11.84 8.95 -0.97
C ASN A 24 13.13 8.30 -0.47
N GLY A 25 13.49 7.14 -1.05
CA GLY A 25 14.69 6.39 -0.67
C GLY A 25 14.57 5.57 0.61
N ARG A 26 13.44 5.62 1.32
CA ARG A 26 13.25 4.88 2.57
C ARG A 26 12.96 3.40 2.28
N PRO A 27 13.47 2.45 3.08
CA PRO A 27 13.15 1.03 2.87
C PRO A 27 11.64 0.76 2.89
N VAL A 28 11.17 -0.08 1.96
CA VAL A 28 9.81 -0.63 1.98
C VAL A 28 9.75 -1.73 3.04
N ILE A 29 8.76 -1.64 3.92
CA ILE A 29 8.50 -2.60 5.01
C ILE A 29 7.40 -3.58 4.61
N ALA A 30 6.33 -3.10 3.98
CA ALA A 30 5.23 -3.93 3.50
C ALA A 30 4.64 -3.36 2.20
N LEU A 31 4.13 -4.24 1.35
CA LEU A 31 3.38 -3.91 0.15
C LEU A 31 2.18 -4.84 0.05
N GLN A 32 0.98 -4.29 -0.15
CA GLN A 32 -0.27 -5.06 -0.22
C GLN A 32 -1.18 -4.53 -1.33
N TRP A 33 -1.68 -5.42 -2.17
CA TRP A 33 -2.73 -5.09 -3.14
C TRP A 33 -4.07 -4.93 -2.45
N ALA A 34 -4.87 -3.96 -2.90
CA ALA A 34 -6.27 -3.85 -2.49
C ALA A 34 -7.02 -5.12 -2.88
N LEU A 35 -7.77 -5.68 -1.93
CA LEU A 35 -8.52 -6.92 -2.12
C LEU A 35 -9.76 -6.72 -2.99
N THR A 36 -10.28 -5.50 -3.07
CA THR A 36 -11.57 -5.17 -3.69
C THR A 36 -11.44 -4.27 -4.91
N ARG A 37 -10.23 -3.80 -5.24
CA ARG A 37 -9.97 -2.91 -6.39
C ARG A 37 -8.67 -3.29 -7.08
N PRO A 38 -8.73 -4.04 -8.19
CA PRO A 38 -7.56 -4.30 -9.02
C PRO A 38 -6.87 -2.98 -9.41
N ALA A 39 -5.54 -2.97 -9.49
CA ALA A 39 -4.70 -1.80 -9.77
C ALA A 39 -4.43 -0.82 -8.60
N VAL A 40 -5.04 -1.03 -7.42
CA VAL A 40 -4.67 -0.27 -6.20
C VAL A 40 -3.77 -1.09 -5.29
N PHE A 41 -2.69 -0.48 -4.79
CA PHE A 41 -1.84 -1.09 -3.76
C PHE A 41 -1.32 -0.06 -2.75
N PHE A 42 -0.94 -0.56 -1.59
CA PHE A 42 -0.48 0.19 -0.44
C PHE A 42 0.95 -0.19 -0.12
N VAL A 43 1.77 0.80 0.23
CA VAL A 43 3.18 0.62 0.56
C VAL A 43 3.46 1.28 1.89
N LEU A 44 4.00 0.53 2.84
CA LEU A 44 4.51 1.04 4.11
C LEU A 44 6.03 1.20 4.01
N ASP A 45 6.55 2.39 4.36
CA ASP A 45 7.98 2.62 4.50
C ASP A 45 8.48 2.51 5.96
N ALA A 46 9.81 2.51 6.12
CA ALA A 46 10.49 2.42 7.42
C ALA A 46 10.30 3.64 8.32
N SER A 47 9.46 4.59 7.95
CA SER A 47 9.18 5.79 8.72
C SER A 47 7.69 6.03 8.88
N SER A 48 6.93 4.94 8.85
CA SER A 48 5.49 4.91 9.10
C SER A 48 4.71 5.81 8.15
N ASN A 49 5.19 5.92 6.91
CA ASN A 49 4.42 6.48 5.81
C ASN A 49 3.76 5.36 5.02
N ILE A 50 2.48 5.54 4.76
CA ILE A 50 1.67 4.70 3.90
C ILE A 50 1.43 5.46 2.60
N TYR A 51 1.90 4.89 1.50
CA TYR A 51 1.70 5.40 0.16
C TYR A 51 0.62 4.59 -0.53
N ILE A 52 -0.33 5.27 -1.14
CA ILE A 52 -1.45 4.67 -1.85
C ILE A 52 -1.22 4.89 -3.33
N TRP A 53 -1.22 3.79 -4.08
CA TRP A 53 -1.06 3.76 -5.52
C TRP A 53 -2.38 3.35 -6.14
N ASP A 54 -2.77 4.06 -7.18
CA ASP A 54 -3.87 3.69 -8.06
C ASP A 54 -3.35 3.83 -9.48
N LEU A 55 -2.97 2.70 -10.08
CA LEU A 55 -2.32 2.68 -11.40
C LEU A 55 -3.25 3.12 -12.53
N LEU A 56 -4.56 3.21 -12.29
CA LEU A 56 -5.53 3.73 -13.26
C LEU A 56 -5.68 5.26 -13.15
N GLU A 57 -5.34 5.85 -11.99
CA GLU A 57 -5.36 7.29 -11.76
C GLU A 57 -3.99 7.93 -12.06
N ASN A 58 -2.91 7.34 -11.55
CA ASN A 58 -1.54 7.79 -11.80
C ASN A 58 -0.55 6.61 -11.63
N ASP A 59 0.15 6.27 -12.71
CA ASP A 59 1.12 5.17 -12.74
C ASP A 59 2.57 5.64 -12.57
N LEU A 60 2.82 6.93 -12.30
CA LEU A 60 4.16 7.49 -12.06
C LEU A 60 4.43 7.73 -10.58
N LEU A 61 3.41 8.13 -9.82
CA LEU A 61 3.52 8.58 -8.44
C LEU A 61 2.36 8.07 -7.58
N PRO A 62 2.55 7.94 -6.25
CA PRO A 62 1.46 7.60 -5.36
C PRO A 62 0.40 8.70 -5.37
N VAL A 63 -0.87 8.30 -5.45
CA VAL A 63 -2.03 9.21 -5.47
C VAL A 63 -2.36 9.79 -4.10
N ALA A 64 -1.85 9.17 -3.03
CA ALA A 64 -1.92 9.72 -1.69
C ALA A 64 -0.80 9.21 -0.79
N LYS A 65 -0.54 9.97 0.28
CA LYS A 65 0.37 9.63 1.36
C LYS A 65 -0.29 9.93 2.70
N GLN A 66 -0.17 9.00 3.64
CA GLN A 66 -0.55 9.18 5.03
C GLN A 66 0.65 8.87 5.92
N THR A 67 0.96 9.78 6.84
CA THR A 67 1.97 9.55 7.88
C THR A 67 1.24 9.19 9.17
N ILE A 68 1.69 8.14 9.85
CA ILE A 68 1.22 7.79 11.19
C ILE A 68 2.23 8.41 12.19
N PRO A 69 1.96 9.60 12.75
CA PRO A 69 2.90 10.25 13.66
C PRO A 69 2.97 9.47 14.99
N LEU A 70 4.14 9.57 15.65
CA LEU A 70 4.42 9.10 17.02
C LEU A 70 4.57 7.59 17.24
N GLU A 71 4.14 6.75 16.30
CA GLU A 71 4.24 5.30 16.44
C GLU A 71 5.05 4.69 15.30
N ASN A 72 5.93 3.74 15.65
CA ASN A 72 6.65 2.97 14.65
C ASN A 72 5.78 1.80 14.18
N VAL A 73 5.20 1.92 12.99
CA VAL A 73 4.42 0.84 12.36
C VAL A 73 5.39 -0.21 11.83
N VAL A 74 5.29 -1.43 12.36
CA VAL A 74 6.19 -2.54 12.03
C VAL A 74 5.70 -3.38 10.86
N THR A 75 4.39 -3.42 10.63
CA THR A 75 3.79 -4.09 9.47
C THR A 75 2.36 -3.60 9.23
N MET A 76 1.84 -3.95 8.05
CA MET A 76 0.53 -3.57 7.56
C MET A 76 -0.09 -4.74 6.79
N THR A 77 -1.40 -4.93 6.95
CA THR A 77 -2.18 -5.83 6.09
C THR A 77 -3.53 -5.22 5.75
N LEU A 78 -4.14 -5.70 4.67
CA LEU A 78 -5.51 -5.34 4.30
C LEU A 78 -6.47 -6.45 4.71
N LEU A 79 -7.68 -6.06 5.12
CA LEU A 79 -8.80 -6.96 5.37
C LEU A 79 -9.99 -6.53 4.52
N GLY A 80 -10.76 -7.49 4.01
CA GLY A 80 -11.93 -7.21 3.20
C GLY A 80 -12.47 -8.47 2.56
N GLU A 81 -13.66 -8.36 1.99
CA GLU A 81 -14.32 -9.46 1.28
C GLU A 81 -14.48 -9.05 -0.18
N PRO A 82 -13.59 -9.49 -1.09
CA PRO A 82 -13.64 -9.15 -2.52
C PRO A 82 -15.01 -9.43 -3.15
N GLU A 83 -15.67 -10.49 -2.68
CA GLU A 83 -16.96 -10.97 -3.18
C GLU A 83 -18.15 -10.08 -2.75
N LYS A 84 -17.98 -9.18 -1.78
CA LYS A 84 -19.04 -8.30 -1.30
C LYS A 84 -18.84 -6.88 -1.81
N THR A 85 -19.84 -6.35 -2.51
CA THR A 85 -19.84 -4.99 -3.08
C THR A 85 -20.15 -3.88 -2.08
N ASN A 86 -19.84 -4.09 -0.78
CA ASN A 86 -20.10 -3.11 0.27
C ASN A 86 -19.01 -2.02 0.37
N GLY A 87 -17.87 -2.22 -0.29
CA GLY A 87 -16.72 -1.31 -0.26
C GLY A 87 -16.01 -1.23 1.08
N LEU A 88 -16.19 -2.24 1.94
CA LEU A 88 -15.52 -2.34 3.23
C LEU A 88 -14.15 -2.99 3.04
N LEU A 89 -13.13 -2.13 2.96
CA LEU A 89 -11.72 -2.51 3.00
C LEU A 89 -11.12 -1.88 4.24
N GLY A 90 -10.59 -2.70 5.13
CA GLY A 90 -9.88 -2.26 6.32
C GLY A 90 -8.37 -2.37 6.13
N LEU A 91 -7.65 -1.52 6.84
CA LEU A 91 -6.21 -1.44 6.90
C LEU A 91 -5.79 -1.70 8.34
N VAL A 92 -5.09 -2.80 8.58
CA VAL A 92 -4.53 -3.14 9.89
C VAL A 92 -3.10 -2.68 9.98
N LEU A 93 -2.76 -2.01 11.07
CA LEU A 93 -1.42 -1.54 11.38
C LEU A 93 -0.98 -2.15 12.72
N ALA A 94 0.15 -2.84 12.72
CA ALA A 94 0.78 -3.27 13.96
C ALA A 94 1.90 -2.29 14.31
N LYS A 95 1.92 -1.84 15.56
CA LYS A 95 2.90 -0.88 16.08
C LYS A 95 3.96 -1.58 16.92
N ALA A 96 5.16 -0.99 17.01
CA ALA A 96 6.26 -1.51 17.83
C ALA A 96 5.91 -1.55 19.33
N SER A 97 4.95 -0.74 19.77
CA SER A 97 4.37 -0.76 21.11
C SER A 97 3.54 -2.03 21.42
N GLY A 98 3.24 -2.85 20.40
CA GLY A 98 2.38 -4.03 20.52
C GLY A 98 0.89 -3.74 20.28
N GLU A 99 0.52 -2.47 20.08
CA GLU A 99 -0.84 -2.07 19.74
C GLU A 99 -1.16 -2.39 18.27
N ILE A 100 -2.42 -2.78 18.02
CA ILE A 100 -2.98 -2.99 16.69
C ILE A 100 -4.07 -1.96 16.45
N ASP A 101 -3.96 -1.23 15.35
CA ASP A 101 -4.96 -0.26 14.89
C ASP A 101 -5.63 -0.75 13.60
N ILE A 102 -6.93 -0.49 13.46
CA ILE A 102 -7.72 -0.86 12.28
C ILE A 102 -8.44 0.36 11.76
N GLN A 103 -8.13 0.73 10.53
CA GLN A 103 -8.71 1.90 9.84
C GLN A 103 -9.52 1.45 8.63
N PHE A 104 -10.56 2.21 8.28
CA PHE A 104 -11.28 1.99 7.02
C PHE A 104 -10.61 2.75 5.88
N VAL A 105 -10.37 2.06 4.77
CA VAL A 105 -9.90 2.67 3.53
C VAL A 105 -11.03 3.50 2.92
N LYS A 106 -10.70 4.68 2.39
CA LYS A 106 -11.68 5.52 1.70
C LYS A 106 -12.29 4.76 0.51
N LYS A 107 -13.60 4.90 0.31
CA LYS A 107 -14.34 4.21 -0.76
C LYS A 107 -13.70 4.31 -2.14
N LYS A 108 -13.08 5.44 -2.49
CA LYS A 108 -12.39 5.61 -3.78
C LYS A 108 -11.23 4.62 -4.00
N TRP A 109 -10.64 4.04 -2.96
CA TRP A 109 -9.57 3.04 -3.07
C TRP A 109 -10.05 1.64 -2.70
N ALA A 110 -11.35 1.48 -2.44
CA ALA A 110 -11.95 0.23 -1.98
C ALA A 110 -13.08 -0.28 -2.89
N LEU A 111 -13.68 0.58 -3.72
CA LEU A 111 -14.70 0.21 -4.71
C LEU A 111 -14.06 0.18 -6.12
N PRO A 112 -14.48 -0.72 -7.02
CA PRO A 112 -14.06 -0.76 -8.42
C PRO A 112 -14.13 0.61 -9.12
#